data_AF-A0A2S0WPW5-F1
#
_entry.id   AF-A0A2S0WPW5-F1
#
_cell.length_a   1.000
_cell.length_b   1.000
_cell.length_c   1.000
_cell.angle_alpha   90.00
_cell.angle_beta   90.00
_cell.angle_gamma   90.00
#
_symmetry.space_group_name_H-M   'P 1'
#
loop_
_entity.id
_entity.type
_entity.pdbx_description
1 polymer ?
#
loop_
_entity_poly.entity_id
_entity_poly.type
_entity_poly.pdbx_seq_one_letter_code
_entity_poly.pdbx_strand_id
1 'polypeptide(L)'
;MNTQLAQEGLKIDWANMPTYNTIMSIAAGAGLLGIVLLARQIVRKPADVSAEGWSLAFGALGAILTATGLHMSLTWPLAAGGFPFDNIIFGETSLGFGVLLLAASIYLWRRGAEALLRPNPLAALAKVAQPISVFIGGLGLALFGIAVAGVKYKLFAAPPQEPISGEFAEWPLVEAIFMSALFALIGLGAVLFPFVVTGLKNTAATITLPARIMGAVWAVTGVVFILFGAMNFFTHIGLIVNTM
;
A
#
# COMPACT_ATOMS: atom_id res chain seq x y z
N MET A 1 -1.25 -19.12 35.65
CA MET A 1 -0.47 -18.48 34.56
C MET A 1 0.54 -17.58 35.24
N ASN A 2 1.83 -17.93 35.17
CA ASN A 2 2.90 -17.44 36.05
C ASN A 2 3.03 -15.92 36.05
N THR A 3 2.90 -15.32 37.24
CA THR A 3 3.04 -13.90 37.55
C THR A 3 4.46 -13.34 37.37
N GLN A 4 5.45 -14.16 37.00
CA GLN A 4 6.82 -13.71 36.71
C GLN A 4 6.99 -13.12 35.31
N LEU A 5 6.19 -13.53 34.31
CA LEU A 5 6.25 -12.98 32.95
C LEU A 5 5.65 -11.56 32.84
N ALA A 6 4.92 -11.10 33.86
CA ALA A 6 4.36 -9.75 33.92
C ALA A 6 5.36 -8.71 34.46
N GLN A 7 6.51 -9.12 35.02
CA GLN A 7 7.52 -8.23 35.60
C GLN A 7 8.72 -7.96 34.69
N GLU A 8 8.95 -8.80 33.68
CA GLU A 8 9.93 -8.54 32.63
C GLU A 8 9.18 -7.89 31.47
N GLY A 9 9.25 -6.56 31.36
CA GLY A 9 8.65 -5.83 30.24
C GLY A 9 9.04 -6.45 28.89
N LEU A 10 8.18 -6.29 27.87
CA LEU A 10 8.42 -6.81 26.52
C LEU A 10 9.81 -6.40 26.03
N LYS A 11 10.74 -7.34 25.92
CA LYS A 11 12.07 -7.13 25.32
C LYS A 11 12.07 -7.71 23.92
N ILE A 12 12.21 -6.84 22.93
CA ILE A 12 12.24 -7.22 21.51
C ILE A 12 13.71 -7.25 21.06
N ASP A 13 14.11 -8.34 20.42
CA ASP A 13 15.42 -8.43 19.77
C ASP A 13 15.38 -7.69 18.42
N TRP A 14 15.53 -6.37 18.48
CA TRP A 14 15.53 -5.48 17.31
C TRP A 14 16.66 -5.80 16.33
N ALA A 15 17.75 -6.44 16.76
CA ALA A 15 18.85 -6.82 15.87
C ALA A 15 18.43 -7.92 14.87
N ASN A 16 17.42 -8.71 15.21
CA ASN A 16 16.91 -9.83 14.40
C ASN A 16 15.47 -9.59 13.89
N MET A 17 14.95 -8.36 13.99
CA MET A 17 13.60 -7.99 13.56
C MET A 17 13.58 -6.73 12.69
N PRO A 18 14.06 -6.80 11.43
CA PRO A 18 14.01 -5.66 10.53
C PRO A 18 12.56 -5.34 10.10
N THR A 19 12.04 -4.19 10.52
CA THR A 19 10.72 -3.67 10.11
C THR A 19 10.86 -2.38 9.29
N TYR A 20 10.23 -2.32 8.12
CA TYR A 20 10.23 -1.13 7.24
C TYR A 20 8.85 -0.52 7.00
N ASN A 21 7.84 -0.97 7.76
CA ASN A 21 6.45 -0.60 7.58
C ASN A 21 6.20 0.93 7.67
N THR A 22 7.02 1.69 8.38
CA THR A 22 6.98 3.16 8.43
C THR A 22 7.15 3.78 7.04
N ILE A 23 8.29 3.57 6.38
CA ILE A 23 8.57 4.12 5.05
C ILE A 23 7.74 3.44 3.96
N MET A 24 7.46 2.13 4.10
CA MET A 24 6.55 1.42 3.19
C MET A 24 5.16 2.05 3.22
N SER A 25 4.62 2.39 4.39
CA SER A 25 3.30 2.99 4.54
C SER A 25 3.22 4.33 3.81
N ILE A 26 4.21 5.21 4.01
CA ILE A 26 4.29 6.49 3.28
C ILE A 26 4.37 6.26 1.77
N ALA A 27 5.26 5.36 1.33
CA ALA A 27 5.47 5.13 -0.09
C ALA A 27 4.24 4.50 -0.77
N ALA A 28 3.57 3.56 -0.11
CA ALA A 28 2.33 2.94 -0.56
C ALA A 28 1.20 3.97 -0.65
N GLY A 29 1.04 4.79 0.39
CA GLY A 29 0.02 5.84 0.41
C GLY A 29 0.24 6.89 -0.69
N ALA A 30 1.48 7.34 -0.89
CA ALA A 30 1.86 8.24 -1.96
C ALA A 30 1.67 7.62 -3.35
N GLY A 31 1.94 6.33 -3.51
CA GLY A 31 1.71 5.59 -4.76
C GLY A 31 0.22 5.54 -5.11
N LEU A 32 -0.63 5.14 -4.16
CA LEU A 32 -2.10 5.09 -4.35
C LEU A 32 -2.67 6.46 -4.72
N LEU A 33 -2.32 7.48 -3.94
CA LEU A 33 -2.75 8.85 -4.20
C LEU A 33 -2.20 9.37 -5.53
N GLY A 34 -0.95 9.05 -5.86
CA GLY A 34 -0.31 9.40 -7.13
C GLY A 34 -1.04 8.85 -8.34
N ILE A 35 -1.48 7.59 -8.31
CA ILE A 35 -2.28 6.99 -9.39
C ILE A 35 -3.59 7.77 -9.59
N VAL A 36 -4.28 8.14 -8.50
CA VAL A 36 -5.52 8.92 -8.57
C VAL A 36 -5.28 10.33 -9.12
N LEU A 37 -4.21 10.99 -8.66
CA LEU A 37 -3.84 12.33 -9.12
C LEU A 37 -3.44 12.35 -10.60
N LEU A 38 -2.64 11.38 -11.05
CA LEU A 38 -2.28 11.21 -12.46
C LEU A 38 -3.54 11.03 -13.32
N ALA A 39 -4.41 10.08 -12.95
CA ALA A 39 -5.67 9.85 -13.67
C ALA A 39 -6.54 11.11 -13.72
N ARG A 40 -6.64 11.85 -12.61
CA ARG A 40 -7.39 13.12 -12.55
C ARG A 40 -6.77 14.21 -13.43
N GLN A 41 -5.44 14.32 -13.50
CA GLN A 41 -4.77 15.28 -14.37
C GLN A 41 -5.00 14.95 -15.84
N ILE A 42 -4.87 13.67 -16.23
CA ILE A 42 -5.13 13.22 -17.60
C ILE A 42 -6.56 13.56 -18.04
N VAL A 43 -7.54 13.37 -17.15
CA VAL A 43 -8.96 13.65 -17.46
C VAL A 43 -9.23 15.15 -17.60
N ARG A 44 -8.61 15.98 -16.76
CA ARG A 44 -8.92 17.41 -16.69
C ARG A 44 -8.10 18.26 -17.65
N LYS A 45 -6.80 17.97 -17.73
CA LYS A 45 -5.79 18.78 -18.44
C LYS A 45 -4.66 17.88 -18.95
N PRO A 46 -4.91 17.01 -19.95
CA PRO A 46 -3.90 16.06 -20.44
C PRO A 46 -2.64 16.74 -20.97
N ALA A 47 -2.76 17.96 -21.52
CA ALA A 47 -1.62 18.74 -22.03
C ALA A 47 -0.65 19.20 -20.94
N ASP A 48 -1.09 19.30 -19.68
CA ASP A 48 -0.25 19.75 -18.55
C ASP A 48 0.46 18.57 -17.85
N VAL A 49 0.20 17.33 -18.28
CA VAL A 49 0.74 16.13 -17.62
C VAL A 49 2.20 15.92 -18.03
N SER A 50 3.12 16.00 -17.06
CA SER A 50 4.52 15.62 -17.26
C SER A 50 4.72 14.12 -17.07
N ALA A 51 4.89 13.38 -18.17
CA ALA A 51 5.21 11.95 -18.12
C ALA A 51 6.53 11.66 -17.36
N GLU A 52 7.53 12.53 -17.52
CA GLU A 52 8.82 12.43 -16.83
C GLU A 52 8.67 12.63 -15.33
N GLY A 53 7.92 13.65 -14.90
CA GLY A 53 7.67 13.91 -13.48
C GLY A 53 6.97 12.74 -12.79
N TRP A 54 5.95 12.17 -13.44
CA TRP A 54 5.25 10.99 -12.91
C TRP A 54 6.11 9.71 -12.97
N SER A 55 6.98 9.59 -13.97
CA SER A 55 7.96 8.50 -14.03
C SER A 55 8.94 8.55 -12.86
N LEU A 56 9.51 9.72 -12.55
CA LEU A 56 10.41 9.90 -11.41
C LEU A 56 9.70 9.57 -10.09
N ALA A 57 8.48 10.07 -9.90
CA ALA A 57 7.69 9.81 -8.70
C ALA A 57 7.43 8.31 -8.50
N PHE A 58 6.89 7.62 -9.51
CA PHE A 58 6.62 6.18 -9.40
C PHE A 58 7.91 5.34 -9.35
N GLY A 59 8.99 5.81 -9.96
CA GLY A 59 10.29 5.15 -9.90
C GLY A 59 10.85 5.15 -8.48
N ALA A 60 10.86 6.30 -7.82
CA ALA A 60 11.33 6.42 -6.44
C ALA A 60 10.45 5.62 -5.46
N LEU A 61 9.13 5.78 -5.53
CA LEU A 61 8.19 5.07 -4.66
C LEU A 61 8.24 3.55 -4.89
N GLY A 62 8.28 3.14 -6.16
CA GLY A 62 8.39 1.75 -6.56
C GLY A 62 9.70 1.11 -6.11
N ALA A 63 10.82 1.83 -6.18
CA ALA A 63 12.11 1.34 -5.72
C ALA A 63 12.14 1.10 -4.21
N ILE A 64 11.60 2.04 -3.42
CA ILE A 64 11.49 1.90 -1.95
C ILE A 64 10.66 0.66 -1.60
N LEU A 65 9.46 0.56 -2.15
CA LEU A 65 8.54 -0.55 -1.86
C LEU A 65 9.08 -1.90 -2.34
N THR A 66 9.70 -1.95 -3.51
CA THR A 66 10.29 -3.18 -4.05
C THR A 66 11.47 -3.63 -3.22
N ALA A 67 12.41 -2.73 -2.88
CA ALA A 67 13.60 -3.11 -2.12
C ALA A 67 13.24 -3.58 -0.70
N THR A 68 12.42 -2.81 0.00
CA THR A 68 12.01 -3.13 1.38
C THR A 68 11.09 -4.36 1.40
N GLY A 69 10.15 -4.46 0.46
CA GLY A 69 9.23 -5.59 0.34
C GLY A 69 9.92 -6.89 -0.05
N LEU A 70 10.88 -6.82 -0.99
CA LEU A 70 11.70 -7.96 -1.39
C LEU A 70 12.55 -8.46 -0.23
N HIS A 71 13.19 -7.54 0.51
CA HIS A 71 13.99 -7.90 1.67
C HIS A 71 13.13 -8.65 2.70
N MET A 72 12.01 -8.08 3.14
CA MET A 72 11.08 -8.74 4.07
C MET A 72 10.58 -10.10 3.55
N SER A 73 10.27 -10.21 2.26
CA SER A 73 9.76 -11.46 1.66
C SER A 73 10.84 -12.57 1.58
N LEU A 74 12.10 -12.21 1.33
CA LEU A 74 13.20 -13.18 1.18
C LEU A 74 13.89 -13.54 2.51
N THR A 75 13.80 -12.67 3.52
CA THR A 75 14.35 -12.96 4.86
C THR A 75 13.36 -13.70 5.75
N TRP A 76 12.18 -14.06 5.23
CA TRP A 76 11.22 -14.94 5.90
C TRP A 76 11.62 -16.43 5.72
N PRO A 77 11.42 -17.32 6.72
CA PRO A 77 11.01 -17.09 8.11
C PRO A 77 12.22 -16.85 9.05
N LEU A 78 13.38 -16.46 8.50
CA LEU A 78 14.67 -16.48 9.20
C LEU A 78 14.80 -15.44 10.33
N ALA A 79 13.94 -14.42 10.36
CA ALA A 79 13.82 -13.48 11.47
C ALA A 79 12.99 -14.09 12.62
N ALA A 80 13.65 -14.65 13.62
CA ALA A 80 13.05 -15.37 14.76
C ALA A 80 12.29 -14.48 15.78
N GLY A 81 11.80 -13.30 15.37
CA GLY A 81 11.42 -12.21 16.28
C GLY A 81 9.98 -12.18 16.81
N GLY A 82 9.02 -12.93 16.28
CA GLY A 82 7.64 -12.98 16.84
C GLY A 82 6.53 -12.29 16.05
N PHE A 83 6.81 -11.69 14.88
CA PHE A 83 5.79 -11.19 13.94
C PHE A 83 5.91 -11.82 12.53
N PRO A 84 5.87 -13.16 12.41
CA PRO A 84 6.14 -13.86 11.13
C PRO A 84 5.15 -13.51 10.01
N PHE A 85 3.98 -12.96 10.34
CA PHE A 85 2.94 -12.58 9.38
C PHE A 85 3.16 -11.21 8.74
N ASP A 86 4.02 -10.36 9.30
CA ASP A 86 4.29 -9.01 8.75
C ASP A 86 4.90 -9.06 7.35
N ASN A 87 5.63 -10.11 7.03
CA ASN A 87 6.17 -10.32 5.68
C ASN A 87 5.06 -10.60 4.66
N ILE A 88 4.01 -11.33 5.05
CA ILE A 88 2.86 -11.57 4.18
C ILE A 88 2.04 -10.27 4.04
N ILE A 89 1.81 -9.58 5.15
CA ILE A 89 0.91 -8.42 5.17
C ILE A 89 1.55 -7.19 4.52
N PHE A 90 2.80 -6.88 4.85
CA PHE A 90 3.50 -5.68 4.41
C PHE A 90 4.56 -5.98 3.35
N GLY A 91 5.31 -7.08 3.48
CA GLY A 91 6.39 -7.44 2.56
C GLY A 91 5.89 -7.76 1.15
N GLU A 92 5.04 -8.79 1.03
CA GLU A 92 4.51 -9.26 -0.26
C GLU A 92 3.64 -8.19 -0.95
N THR A 93 2.82 -7.48 -0.18
CA THR A 93 1.96 -6.43 -0.71
C THR A 93 2.77 -5.22 -1.19
N SER A 94 3.78 -4.79 -0.44
CA SER A 94 4.69 -3.71 -0.87
C SER A 94 5.52 -4.13 -2.07
N LEU A 95 6.02 -5.37 -2.11
CA LEU A 95 6.75 -5.89 -3.27
C LEU A 95 5.88 -5.86 -4.53
N GLY A 96 4.66 -6.43 -4.44
CA GLY A 96 3.73 -6.47 -5.56
C GLY A 96 3.38 -5.07 -6.07
N PHE A 97 3.06 -4.14 -5.16
CA PHE A 97 2.73 -2.76 -5.54
C PHE A 97 3.94 -1.98 -6.05
N GLY A 98 5.12 -2.15 -5.43
CA GLY A 98 6.36 -1.52 -5.83
C GLY A 98 6.78 -1.88 -7.25
N VAL A 99 6.70 -3.16 -7.60
CA VAL A 99 7.00 -3.64 -8.97
C VAL A 99 6.05 -3.04 -9.99
N LEU A 100 4.76 -2.90 -9.65
CA LEU A 100 3.78 -2.26 -10.53
C LEU A 100 4.08 -0.77 -10.75
N LEU A 101 4.50 -0.05 -9.70
CA LEU A 101 4.93 1.35 -9.81
C LEU A 101 6.22 1.48 -10.64
N LEU A 102 7.19 0.58 -10.48
CA LEU A 102 8.39 0.55 -11.33
C LEU A 102 8.04 0.29 -12.81
N ALA A 103 7.13 -0.64 -13.09
CA ALA A 103 6.66 -0.89 -14.44
C ALA A 103 5.97 0.35 -15.04
N ALA A 104 5.12 1.02 -14.26
CA ALA A 104 4.49 2.29 -14.66
C ALA A 104 5.53 3.39 -14.89
N SER A 105 6.54 3.50 -14.03
CA SER A 105 7.66 4.44 -14.17
C SER A 105 8.41 4.25 -15.48
N ILE A 106 8.82 3.00 -15.78
CA ILE A 106 9.54 2.66 -17.02
C ILE A 106 8.67 2.95 -18.24
N TYR A 107 7.39 2.59 -18.19
CA TYR A 107 6.47 2.87 -19.30
C TYR A 107 6.31 4.38 -19.53
N LEU A 108 6.08 5.16 -18.48
CA LEU A 108 5.92 6.62 -18.58
C LEU A 108 7.19 7.29 -19.11
N TRP A 109 8.37 6.84 -18.67
CA TRP A 109 9.65 7.34 -19.19
C TRP A 109 9.81 7.08 -20.69
N ARG A 110 9.49 5.87 -21.14
CA ARG A 110 9.75 5.45 -22.53
C ARG A 110 8.67 5.88 -23.51
N ARG A 111 7.42 5.90 -23.06
CA ARG A 111 6.22 5.99 -23.91
C ARG A 111 5.15 6.94 -23.39
N GLY A 112 5.34 7.54 -22.21
CA GLY A 112 4.32 8.37 -21.57
C GLY A 112 3.93 9.59 -22.41
N ALA A 113 4.90 10.33 -22.95
CA ALA A 113 4.61 11.48 -23.82
C ALA A 113 3.79 11.08 -25.06
N GLU A 114 4.17 9.99 -25.74
CA GLU A 114 3.44 9.47 -26.89
C GLU A 114 2.00 9.06 -26.53
N ALA A 115 1.82 8.43 -25.36
CA ALA A 115 0.50 8.01 -24.87
C ALA A 115 -0.40 9.20 -24.54
N LEU A 116 0.17 10.28 -23.98
CA LEU A 116 -0.55 11.50 -23.61
C LEU A 116 -1.01 12.34 -24.81
N LEU A 117 -0.34 12.20 -25.97
CA LEU A 117 -0.74 12.86 -27.22
C LEU A 117 -1.87 12.14 -27.98
N ARG A 118 -2.28 10.95 -27.53
CA ARG A 118 -3.36 10.21 -28.19
C ARG A 118 -4.70 10.95 -27.99
N PRO A 119 -5.67 10.81 -28.92
CA PRO A 119 -6.99 11.46 -28.78
C PRO A 119 -7.74 11.10 -27.49
N ASN A 120 -7.48 9.90 -26.94
CA ASN A 120 -7.98 9.46 -25.65
C ASN A 120 -6.83 8.81 -24.86
N PRO A 121 -6.04 9.60 -24.11
CA PRO A 121 -4.88 9.09 -23.38
C PRO A 121 -5.25 8.05 -22.32
N LEU A 122 -6.38 8.25 -21.64
CA LEU A 122 -6.83 7.36 -20.58
C LEU A 122 -7.18 5.97 -21.13
N ALA A 123 -7.85 5.89 -22.27
CA ALA A 123 -8.10 4.61 -22.94
C ALA A 123 -6.80 3.96 -23.46
N ALA A 124 -5.83 4.75 -23.93
CA ALA A 124 -4.54 4.24 -24.38
C ALA A 124 -3.76 3.59 -23.22
N LEU A 125 -3.69 4.27 -22.06
CA LEU A 125 -3.07 3.74 -20.85
C LEU A 125 -3.82 2.52 -20.31
N ALA A 126 -5.16 2.52 -20.34
CA ALA A 126 -5.97 1.36 -19.94
C ALA A 126 -5.66 0.12 -20.81
N LYS A 127 -5.46 0.29 -22.13
CA LYS A 127 -5.05 -0.82 -23.02
C LYS A 127 -3.69 -1.40 -22.61
N VAL A 128 -2.75 -0.55 -22.23
CA VAL A 128 -1.41 -0.99 -21.76
C VAL A 128 -1.52 -1.74 -20.43
N ALA A 129 -2.35 -1.26 -19.51
CA ALA A 129 -2.55 -1.89 -18.21
C ALA A 129 -3.43 -3.15 -18.25
N GLN A 130 -4.08 -3.47 -19.37
CA GLN A 130 -5.00 -4.61 -19.44
C GLN A 130 -4.36 -5.96 -19.10
N PRO A 131 -3.19 -6.35 -19.62
CA PRO A 131 -2.64 -7.67 -19.34
C PRO A 131 -2.35 -7.88 -17.85
N ILE A 132 -1.90 -6.82 -17.16
CA ILE A 132 -1.56 -6.88 -15.73
C ILE A 132 -2.78 -6.68 -14.82
N SER A 133 -3.96 -6.33 -15.35
CA SER A 133 -5.13 -6.05 -14.53
C SER A 133 -5.60 -7.27 -13.74
N VAL A 134 -5.47 -8.48 -14.29
CA VAL A 134 -5.82 -9.73 -13.59
C VAL A 134 -4.95 -9.92 -12.34
N PHE A 135 -3.65 -9.65 -12.46
CA PHE A 135 -2.74 -9.70 -11.32
C PHE A 135 -3.10 -8.66 -10.26
N ILE A 136 -3.40 -7.41 -10.66
CA ILE A 136 -3.85 -6.36 -9.73
C ILE A 136 -5.15 -6.77 -9.02
N GLY A 137 -6.12 -7.36 -9.75
CA GLY A 137 -7.33 -7.90 -9.16
C GLY A 137 -7.06 -9.02 -8.16
N GLY A 138 -6.11 -9.91 -8.47
CA GLY A 138 -5.65 -10.98 -7.56
C GLY A 138 -5.00 -10.44 -6.29
N LEU A 139 -4.15 -9.42 -6.40
CA LEU A 139 -3.61 -8.70 -5.23
C LEU A 139 -4.74 -8.08 -4.40
N GLY A 140 -5.77 -7.54 -5.04
CA GLY A 140 -6.96 -7.04 -4.36
C GLY A 140 -7.68 -8.10 -3.51
N LEU A 141 -7.82 -9.31 -4.04
CA LEU A 141 -8.37 -10.44 -3.28
C LEU A 141 -7.48 -10.85 -2.10
N ALA A 142 -6.16 -10.79 -2.27
CA ALA A 142 -5.22 -11.03 -1.16
C ALA A 142 -5.39 -10.00 -0.03
N LEU A 143 -5.60 -8.73 -0.36
CA LEU A 143 -5.86 -7.68 0.64
C LEU A 143 -7.17 -7.91 1.42
N PHE A 144 -8.21 -8.47 0.79
CA PHE A 144 -9.40 -8.93 1.51
C PHE A 144 -9.08 -10.11 2.45
N GLY A 145 -8.24 -11.05 2.01
CA GLY A 145 -7.75 -12.14 2.86
C GLY A 145 -7.02 -11.62 4.10
N ILE A 146 -6.12 -10.65 3.92
CA ILE A 146 -5.42 -9.95 5.01
C ILE A 146 -6.42 -9.24 5.93
N ALA A 147 -7.40 -8.53 5.39
CA ALA A 147 -8.42 -7.85 6.19
C ALA A 147 -9.22 -8.82 7.08
N VAL A 148 -9.66 -9.95 6.52
CA VAL A 148 -10.36 -11.00 7.27
C VAL A 148 -9.45 -11.61 8.34
N ALA A 149 -8.19 -11.92 8.00
CA ALA A 149 -7.21 -12.45 8.95
C ALA A 149 -6.95 -11.45 10.09
N GLY A 150 -6.85 -10.15 9.78
CA GLY A 150 -6.65 -9.09 10.75
C GLY A 150 -7.73 -9.04 11.82
N VAL A 151 -9.01 -9.06 11.42
CA VAL A 151 -10.12 -9.07 12.38
C VAL A 151 -10.19 -10.40 13.13
N LYS A 152 -10.10 -11.53 12.40
CA LYS A 152 -10.28 -12.87 12.99
C LYS A 152 -9.21 -13.20 14.03
N TYR A 153 -7.96 -12.87 13.74
CA TYR A 153 -6.82 -13.18 14.59
C TYR A 153 -6.35 -11.98 15.41
N LYS A 154 -7.08 -10.85 15.35
CA LYS A 154 -6.73 -9.58 16.02
C LYS A 154 -5.30 -9.14 15.72
N LEU A 155 -4.90 -9.28 14.45
CA LEU A 155 -3.61 -8.78 13.97
C LEU A 155 -3.66 -7.25 14.02
N PHE A 156 -2.49 -6.61 14.06
CA PHE A 156 -2.31 -5.15 14.14
C PHE A 156 -2.50 -4.50 15.51
N ALA A 157 -2.80 -5.25 16.56
CA ALA A 157 -2.85 -4.69 17.91
C ALA A 157 -1.44 -4.25 18.35
N ALA A 158 -1.28 -2.96 18.60
CA ALA A 158 -0.05 -2.35 19.06
C ALA A 158 0.23 -2.77 20.52
N PRO A 159 1.50 -3.02 20.86
CA PRO A 159 1.89 -3.27 22.23
C PRO A 159 1.70 -2.01 23.08
N PRO A 160 1.37 -2.13 24.39
CA PRO A 160 1.19 -0.97 25.29
C PRO A 160 2.41 -0.03 25.37
N GLN A 161 3.60 -0.52 25.00
CA GLN A 161 4.85 0.23 24.98
C GLN A 161 4.97 1.17 23.78
N GLU A 162 4.12 1.02 22.76
CA GLU A 162 4.12 1.89 21.59
C GLU A 162 3.36 3.19 21.88
N PRO A 163 3.95 4.38 21.69
CA PRO A 163 3.24 5.64 21.86
C PRO A 163 2.02 5.75 20.93
N ILE A 164 0.96 6.40 21.40
CA ILE A 164 -0.29 6.68 20.67
C ILE A 164 -1.12 5.41 20.39
N SER A 165 -0.60 4.44 19.64
CA SER A 165 -1.32 3.20 19.31
C SER A 165 -1.42 2.27 20.52
N GLY A 166 -0.38 2.19 21.35
CA GLY A 166 -0.39 1.40 22.59
C GLY A 166 -1.43 1.84 23.62
N GLU A 167 -1.95 3.07 23.55
CA GLU A 167 -3.06 3.54 24.38
C GLU A 167 -4.36 2.75 24.12
N PHE A 168 -4.48 2.12 22.95
CA PHE A 168 -5.62 1.27 22.58
C PHE A 168 -5.34 -0.23 22.79
N ALA A 169 -4.23 -0.61 23.44
CA ALA A 169 -3.82 -2.00 23.60
C ALA A 169 -4.86 -2.86 24.36
N GLU A 170 -5.65 -2.26 25.26
CA GLU A 170 -6.75 -2.94 25.96
C GLU A 170 -7.94 -3.27 25.01
N TRP A 171 -8.00 -2.63 23.84
CA TRP A 171 -9.09 -2.69 22.87
C TRP A 171 -8.56 -3.18 21.49
N PRO A 172 -7.95 -4.37 21.41
CA PRO A 172 -7.22 -4.82 20.21
C PRO A 172 -8.08 -4.92 18.94
N LEU A 173 -9.41 -5.01 19.10
CA LEU A 173 -10.34 -5.00 17.97
C LEU A 173 -10.43 -3.62 17.29
N VAL A 174 -10.16 -2.53 17.99
CA VAL A 174 -10.21 -1.17 17.41
C VAL A 174 -9.18 -1.04 16.29
N GLU A 175 -7.92 -1.38 16.60
CA GLU A 175 -6.83 -1.31 15.62
C GLU A 175 -6.94 -2.38 14.55
N ALA A 176 -7.34 -3.61 14.93
CA ALA A 176 -7.56 -4.68 13.98
C ALA A 176 -8.64 -4.30 12.94
N ILE A 177 -9.76 -3.74 13.37
CA ILE A 177 -10.83 -3.27 12.46
C ILE A 177 -10.33 -2.09 11.62
N PHE A 178 -9.64 -1.13 12.22
CA PHE A 178 -9.11 0.03 11.51
C PHE A 178 -8.17 -0.38 10.38
N MET A 179 -7.14 -1.15 10.69
CA MET A 179 -6.16 -1.61 9.69
C MET A 179 -6.80 -2.54 8.66
N SER A 180 -7.63 -3.49 9.08
CA SER A 180 -8.36 -4.36 8.15
C SER A 180 -9.28 -3.58 7.22
N ALA A 181 -9.94 -2.53 7.70
CA ALA A 181 -10.78 -1.68 6.85
C ALA A 181 -9.94 -0.96 5.79
N LEU A 182 -8.75 -0.47 6.13
CA LEU A 182 -7.86 0.14 5.14
C LEU A 182 -7.42 -0.87 4.08
N PHE A 183 -6.98 -2.06 4.48
CA PHE A 183 -6.63 -3.13 3.53
C PHE A 183 -7.80 -3.52 2.63
N ALA A 184 -9.01 -3.67 3.19
CA ALA A 184 -10.21 -3.98 2.43
C ALA A 184 -10.59 -2.87 1.43
N LEU A 185 -10.41 -1.59 1.80
CA LEU A 185 -10.68 -0.46 0.91
C LEU A 185 -9.68 -0.37 -0.26
N ILE A 186 -8.39 -0.62 0.00
CA ILE A 186 -7.37 -0.73 -1.06
C ILE A 186 -7.69 -1.92 -1.96
N GLY A 187 -8.03 -3.07 -1.35
CA GLY A 187 -8.45 -4.30 -2.01
C GLY A 187 -9.66 -4.10 -2.91
N LEU A 188 -10.67 -3.35 -2.45
CA LEU A 188 -11.84 -2.98 -3.25
C LEU A 188 -11.43 -2.23 -4.51
N GLY A 189 -10.56 -1.22 -4.40
CA GLY A 189 -10.07 -0.51 -5.58
C GLY A 189 -9.30 -1.42 -6.55
N ALA A 190 -8.46 -2.31 -6.02
CA ALA A 190 -7.68 -3.26 -6.84
C ALA A 190 -8.56 -4.31 -7.54
N VAL A 191 -9.59 -4.85 -6.86
CA VAL A 191 -10.59 -5.75 -7.46
C VAL A 191 -11.43 -5.05 -8.52
N LEU A 192 -11.71 -3.74 -8.35
CA LEU A 192 -12.42 -2.96 -9.36
C LEU A 192 -11.55 -2.64 -10.60
N PHE A 193 -10.22 -2.69 -10.48
CA PHE A 193 -9.29 -2.26 -11.53
C PHE A 193 -9.50 -2.95 -12.90
N PRO A 194 -9.68 -4.29 -13.03
CA PRO A 194 -10.02 -4.93 -14.30
C PRO A 194 -11.28 -4.36 -14.98
N PHE A 195 -12.30 -4.07 -14.19
CA PHE A 195 -13.56 -3.50 -14.67
C PHE A 195 -13.39 -2.04 -15.10
N VAL A 196 -12.57 -1.28 -14.37
CA VAL A 196 -12.16 0.08 -14.74
C VAL A 196 -11.43 0.08 -16.08
N VAL A 197 -10.42 -0.77 -16.24
CA VAL A 197 -9.67 -0.89 -17.49
C VAL A 197 -10.60 -1.24 -18.66
N THR A 198 -11.51 -2.20 -18.46
CA THR A 198 -12.47 -2.62 -19.49
C THR A 198 -13.43 -1.50 -19.87
N GLY A 199 -13.97 -0.77 -18.88
CA GLY A 199 -14.85 0.37 -19.13
C GLY A 199 -14.15 1.51 -19.87
N LEU A 200 -12.94 1.88 -19.45
CA LEU A 200 -12.16 2.96 -20.06
C LEU A 200 -11.76 2.68 -21.52
N LYS A 201 -11.61 1.40 -21.89
CA LYS A 201 -11.35 1.00 -23.28
C LYS A 201 -12.56 1.18 -24.21
N ASN A 202 -13.76 0.95 -23.67
CA ASN A 202 -14.99 0.83 -24.45
C ASN A 202 -15.80 2.12 -24.48
N THR A 203 -15.58 3.03 -23.54
CA THR A 203 -16.34 4.29 -23.44
C THR A 203 -15.48 5.47 -23.87
N ALA A 204 -16.03 6.35 -24.71
CA ALA A 204 -15.38 7.59 -25.14
C ALA A 204 -15.25 8.58 -23.96
N ALA A 205 -14.20 8.39 -23.15
CA ALA A 205 -13.72 9.32 -22.12
C ALA A 205 -14.63 9.60 -20.91
N THR A 206 -15.69 8.81 -20.69
CA THR A 206 -16.53 8.97 -19.50
C THR A 206 -16.00 8.13 -18.34
N ILE A 207 -15.78 8.76 -17.18
CA ILE A 207 -15.39 8.07 -15.95
C ILE A 207 -16.56 7.22 -15.45
N THR A 208 -16.37 5.91 -15.50
CA THR A 208 -17.33 4.90 -15.07
C THR A 208 -17.50 4.89 -13.55
N LEU A 209 -18.63 4.36 -13.06
CA LEU A 209 -18.86 4.23 -11.61
C LEU A 209 -17.75 3.44 -10.89
N PRO A 210 -17.28 2.27 -11.39
CA PRO A 210 -16.13 1.58 -10.81
C PRO A 210 -14.88 2.45 -10.69
N ALA A 211 -14.61 3.30 -11.69
CA ALA A 211 -13.45 4.19 -11.68
C ALA A 211 -13.57 5.29 -10.62
N ARG A 212 -14.79 5.79 -10.37
CA ARG A 212 -15.05 6.75 -9.28
C ARG A 212 -14.86 6.11 -7.92
N ILE A 213 -15.39 4.90 -7.72
CA ILE A 213 -15.25 4.18 -6.45
C ILE A 213 -13.78 3.88 -6.18
N MET A 214 -13.08 3.27 -7.15
CA MET A 214 -11.64 2.99 -7.07
C MET A 214 -10.84 4.25 -6.74
N GLY A 215 -11.09 5.35 -7.47
CA GLY A 215 -10.41 6.62 -7.23
C GLY A 215 -10.67 7.19 -5.84
N ALA A 216 -11.90 7.09 -5.33
CA ALA A 216 -12.25 7.57 -4.00
C ALA A 216 -11.57 6.74 -2.90
N VAL A 217 -11.67 5.41 -2.97
CA VAL A 217 -11.09 4.54 -1.93
C VAL A 217 -9.56 4.64 -1.91
N TRP A 218 -8.89 4.69 -3.07
CA TRP A 218 -7.44 4.89 -3.15
C TRP A 218 -6.98 6.28 -2.72
N ALA A 219 -7.77 7.33 -2.99
CA ALA A 219 -7.46 8.67 -2.49
C ALA A 219 -7.54 8.73 -0.96
N VAL A 220 -8.63 8.21 -0.37
CA VAL A 220 -8.83 8.20 1.08
C VAL A 220 -7.75 7.35 1.75
N THR A 221 -7.59 6.10 1.33
CA THR A 221 -6.58 5.20 1.92
C THR A 221 -5.16 5.69 1.68
N GLY A 222 -4.88 6.30 0.52
CA GLY A 222 -3.58 6.90 0.23
C GLY A 222 -3.22 8.02 1.21
N VAL A 223 -4.16 8.93 1.47
CA VAL A 223 -3.98 10.00 2.47
C VAL A 223 -3.80 9.41 3.88
N VAL A 224 -4.64 8.44 4.27
CA VAL A 224 -4.53 7.81 5.59
C VAL A 224 -3.19 7.10 5.76
N PHE A 225 -2.72 6.34 4.77
CA PHE A 225 -1.41 5.67 4.82
C PHE A 225 -0.24 6.65 4.92
N ILE A 226 -0.28 7.79 4.22
CA ILE A 226 0.76 8.82 4.36
C ILE A 226 0.79 9.36 5.80
N LEU A 227 -0.36 9.76 6.34
CA LEU A 227 -0.44 10.35 7.68
C LEU A 227 -0.09 9.31 8.76
N PHE A 228 -0.62 8.10 8.63
CA PHE A 228 -0.34 6.99 9.54
C PHE A 228 1.12 6.57 9.47
N GLY A 229 1.71 6.43 8.28
CA GLY A 229 3.13 6.13 8.11
C GLY A 229 4.04 7.20 8.70
N ALA A 230 3.69 8.48 8.53
CA ALA A 230 4.41 9.60 9.15
C ALA A 230 4.35 9.56 10.68
N MET A 231 3.17 9.28 11.25
CA MET A 231 3.00 9.06 12.69
C MET A 231 3.84 7.87 13.18
N ASN A 232 3.87 6.78 12.41
CA ASN A 232 4.58 5.56 12.81
C ASN A 232 6.10 5.74 12.92
N PHE A 233 6.69 6.75 12.27
CA PHE A 233 8.10 7.09 12.56
C PHE A 233 8.29 7.46 14.04
N PHE A 234 7.36 8.21 14.63
CA PHE A 234 7.43 8.55 16.04
C PHE A 234 7.10 7.35 16.94
N THR A 235 6.02 6.63 16.63
CA THR A 235 5.56 5.53 17.48
C THR A 235 6.55 4.36 17.48
N HIS A 236 7.10 3.98 16.34
CA HIS A 236 8.10 2.90 16.26
C HIS A 236 9.41 3.26 16.97
N ILE A 237 9.87 4.51 16.87
CA ILE A 237 11.05 4.97 17.64
C ILE A 237 10.76 4.84 19.14
N GLY A 238 9.59 5.29 19.58
CA GLY A 238 9.19 5.18 20.99
C GLY A 238 9.07 3.73 21.45
N LEU A 239 8.51 2.84 20.62
CA LEU A 239 8.43 1.42 20.91
C LEU A 239 9.83 0.82 21.12
N ILE A 240 10.80 1.14 20.25
CA ILE A 240 12.19 0.70 20.40
C ILE A 240 12.76 1.23 21.73
N VAL A 241 12.63 2.53 22.01
CA VAL A 241 13.13 3.14 23.26
C VAL A 241 12.52 2.52 24.51
N ASN A 242 11.23 2.14 24.47
CA ASN A 242 10.50 1.58 25.59
C ASN A 242 10.70 0.05 25.77
N THR A 243 11.39 -0.62 24.83
CA THR A 243 11.58 -2.09 24.80
C THR A 243 13.05 -2.54 24.71
N MET A 244 13.99 -1.60 24.62
CA MET A 244 15.43 -1.84 24.82
C MET A 244 15.75 -2.01 26.31
#